data_AF-A0A955DSP1-F1
#
_entry.id   AF-A0A955DSP1-F1
#
_cell.length_a   1.000
_cell.length_b   1.000
_cell.length_c   1.000
_cell.angle_alpha   90.00
_cell.angle_beta   90.00
_cell.angle_gamma   90.00
#
_symmetry.space_group_name_H-M   'P 1'
#
loop_
_entity.id
_entity.type
_entity.pdbx_description
1 polymer ?
#
loop_
_entity_poly.entity_id
_entity_poly.type
_entity_poly.pdbx_seq_one_letter_code
_entity_poly.pdbx_strand_id
1 'polypeptide(L)'
;MTTLTGILEWPQRAEGRIRQFGENVLLERADDPFVPMSFGDQFNLRPGLEVTVQVENKKPRRRRKGKPRTSRPVVESFVAIEGMD
;
A
#
# COMPACT_ATOMS: atom_id res chain seq x y z
N MET A 1 14.11 4.17 -0.28
CA MET A 1 13.14 3.12 0.07
C MET A 1 13.01 3.07 1.58
N THR A 2 11.81 2.84 2.09
CA THR A 2 11.52 2.79 3.53
C THR A 2 10.72 1.53 3.82
N THR A 3 11.08 0.80 4.86
CA THR A 3 10.31 -0.38 5.31
C THR A 3 9.27 0.05 6.33
N LEU A 4 8.05 -0.47 6.22
CA LEU A 4 6.99 -0.25 7.21
C LEU A 4 6.07 -1.45 7.34
N THR A 5 5.38 -1.50 8.47
CA THR A 5 4.39 -2.54 8.80
C THR A 5 3.03 -1.89 9.00
N GLY A 6 1.98 -2.57 8.57
CA GLY A 6 0.60 -2.12 8.74
C GLY A 6 -0.43 -3.12 8.24
N ILE A 7 -1.69 -2.71 8.29
CA ILE A 7 -2.81 -3.55 7.86
C ILE A 7 -3.16 -3.27 6.41
N LEU A 8 -3.31 -4.33 5.63
CA LEU A 8 -3.75 -4.24 4.25
C LEU A 8 -5.25 -3.94 4.18
N GLU A 9 -5.61 -2.79 3.65
CA GLU A 9 -6.98 -2.49 3.21
C GLU A 9 -7.07 -2.65 1.69
N TRP A 10 -8.11 -3.34 1.22
CA TRP A 10 -8.36 -3.50 -0.22
C TRP A 10 -9.76 -3.02 -0.61
N PRO A 11 -9.90 -1.80 -1.15
CA PRO A 11 -11.19 -1.31 -1.62
C PRO A 11 -11.64 -2.05 -2.88
N GLN A 12 -12.95 -2.09 -3.14
CA GLN A 12 -13.47 -2.70 -4.36
C GLN A 12 -12.95 -1.95 -5.61
N ARG A 13 -12.30 -2.69 -6.53
CA ARG A 13 -11.83 -2.21 -7.85
C ARG A 13 -10.80 -1.07 -7.79
N ALA A 14 -10.04 -0.95 -6.70
CA ALA A 14 -8.99 0.06 -6.56
C ALA A 14 -7.72 -0.52 -5.94
N GLU A 15 -6.60 0.18 -6.12
CA GLU A 15 -5.32 -0.13 -5.44
C GLU A 15 -5.55 -0.27 -3.92
N GLY A 16 -4.88 -1.24 -3.30
CA GLY A 16 -4.90 -1.41 -1.86
C GLY A 16 -4.16 -0.27 -1.14
N ARG A 17 -4.31 -0.24 0.18
CA ARG A 17 -3.62 0.69 1.08
C ARG A 17 -3.01 -0.07 2.26
N ILE A 18 -1.83 0.35 2.69
CA ILE A 18 -1.26 -0.11 3.97
C ILE A 18 -1.60 0.92 5.03
N ARG A 19 -2.55 0.59 5.89
CA ARG A 19 -2.95 1.43 7.02
C ARG A 19 -1.98 1.25 8.17
N GLN A 20 -1.39 2.34 8.61
CA GLN A 20 -0.47 2.32 9.74
C GLN A 20 -1.23 2.45 11.06
N PHE A 21 -0.73 1.79 12.10
CA PHE A 21 -1.22 1.99 13.47
C PHE A 21 -0.76 3.37 13.98
N GLY A 22 -1.70 4.15 14.51
CA GLY A 22 -1.41 5.31 15.36
C GLY A 22 -1.23 4.90 16.81
N GLU A 23 -1.38 5.85 17.73
CA GLU A 23 -1.17 5.64 19.18
C GLU A 23 -2.15 4.65 19.84
N ASN A 24 -3.18 4.15 19.14
CA ASN A 24 -4.04 3.01 19.53
C ASN A 24 -5.19 2.74 18.53
N VAL A 25 -5.22 3.41 17.37
CA VAL A 25 -6.30 3.29 16.37
C VAL A 25 -5.69 3.21 14.98
N LEU A 26 -6.31 2.42 14.11
CA LEU A 26 -6.03 2.40 12.68
C LEU A 26 -6.57 3.69 12.07
N LEU A 27 -5.68 4.64 11.73
CA LEU A 27 -6.08 5.93 11.17
C LEU A 27 -5.81 5.94 9.67
N GLU A 28 -6.79 6.44 8.90
CA GLU A 28 -6.58 6.77 7.49
C GLU A 28 -5.64 7.98 7.41
N ARG A 29 -4.47 7.78 6.78
CA ARG A 29 -3.50 8.85 6.56
C ARG A 29 -3.29 9.11 5.08
N ALA A 30 -2.96 10.36 4.77
CA ALA A 30 -2.69 10.78 3.40
C ALA A 30 -1.44 10.11 2.79
N ASP A 31 -0.51 9.71 3.65
CA ASP A 31 0.76 9.05 3.32
C ASP A 31 0.69 7.52 3.42
N ASP A 32 -0.49 6.93 3.63
CA ASP A 32 -0.67 5.47 3.55
C ASP A 32 -0.21 4.96 2.18
N PRO A 33 0.75 4.02 2.12
CA PRO A 33 1.27 3.52 0.85
C PRO A 33 0.20 2.88 0.00
N PHE A 34 0.27 3.11 -1.31
CA PHE A 34 -0.56 2.41 -2.28
C PHE A 34 0.02 1.03 -2.58
N VAL A 35 -0.85 0.03 -2.61
CA VAL A 35 -0.52 -1.34 -3.01
C VAL A 35 -1.01 -1.58 -4.44
N PRO A 36 -0.10 -1.81 -5.41
CA PRO A 36 -0.48 -2.16 -6.77
C PRO A 36 -1.43 -3.37 -6.84
N MET A 37 -2.42 -3.30 -7.75
CA MET A 37 -3.40 -4.37 -7.95
C MET A 37 -2.77 -5.73 -8.25
N SER A 38 -1.65 -5.73 -8.97
CA SER A 38 -0.92 -6.94 -9.35
C SER A 38 -0.50 -7.79 -8.15
N PHE A 39 -0.27 -7.19 -6.99
CA PHE A 39 0.10 -7.93 -5.79
C PHE A 39 -1.06 -8.70 -5.16
N GLY A 40 -2.31 -8.24 -5.35
CA GLY A 40 -3.48 -8.95 -4.86
C GLY A 40 -3.58 -10.34 -5.48
N ASP A 41 -3.42 -10.42 -6.80
CA ASP A 41 -3.44 -11.69 -7.53
C ASP A 41 -2.17 -12.53 -7.27
N GLN A 42 -1.00 -11.88 -7.25
CA GLN A 42 0.29 -12.58 -7.09
C GLN A 42 0.43 -13.29 -5.75
N PHE A 43 0.02 -12.64 -4.66
CA PHE A 43 0.18 -13.16 -3.30
C PHE A 43 -1.15 -13.61 -2.68
N ASN A 44 -2.25 -13.65 -3.45
CA ASN A 44 -3.59 -13.99 -2.96
C ASN A 44 -3.99 -13.21 -1.69
N LEU A 45 -3.68 -11.91 -1.69
CA LEU A 45 -3.81 -11.06 -0.50
C LEU A 45 -5.28 -10.86 -0.13
N ARG A 46 -5.57 -10.89 1.17
CA ARG A 46 -6.89 -10.60 1.72
C ARG A 46 -6.87 -9.29 2.52
N PRO A 47 -7.97 -8.52 2.52
CA PRO A 47 -8.10 -7.38 3.43
C PRO A 47 -7.95 -7.83 4.89
N GLY A 48 -7.32 -6.98 5.71
CA GLY A 48 -7.12 -7.21 7.14
C GLY A 48 -5.80 -7.88 7.51
N LEU A 49 -5.01 -8.36 6.54
CA LEU A 49 -3.70 -8.96 6.82
C LEU A 49 -2.70 -7.91 7.33
N GLU A 50 -1.94 -8.28 8.36
CA GLU A 50 -0.73 -7.55 8.73
C GLU A 50 0.40 -7.88 7.75
N VAL A 51 1.03 -6.83 7.21
CA VAL A 51 2.09 -6.97 6.21
C VAL A 51 3.23 -6.02 6.49
N THR A 52 4.45 -6.48 6.22
CA THR A 52 5.65 -5.66 6.21
C THR A 52 6.10 -5.46 4.76
N VAL A 53 6.29 -4.21 4.35
CA VAL A 53 6.53 -3.84 2.95
C VAL A 53 7.68 -2.86 2.81
N GLN A 54 8.34 -2.88 1.65
CA GLN A 54 9.23 -1.80 1.23
C GLN A 54 8.46 -0.81 0.37
N VAL A 55 8.65 0.48 0.65
CA VAL A 55 7.91 1.57 0.03
C VAL A 55 8.88 2.53 -0.67
N GLU A 56 8.46 2.99 -1.84
CA GLU A 56 9.16 4.02 -2.61
C GLU A 56 8.19 5.12 -3.06
N ASN A 57 8.69 6.36 -3.13
CA ASN A 57 7.94 7.46 -3.71
C ASN A 57 7.96 7.41 -5.24
N LYS A 58 6.83 7.05 -5.86
CA LYS A 58 6.71 6.94 -7.32
C LYS A 58 5.76 7.99 -7.89
N LYS A 59 6.12 8.55 -9.06
CA LYS A 59 5.21 9.39 -9.85
C LYS A 59 4.29 8.49 -10.70
N PRO A 60 2.95 8.58 -10.58
CA PRO A 60 2.01 7.76 -11.35
C PRO A 60 2.31 7.82 -12.85
N ARG A 61 2.39 6.68 -13.56
CA ARG A 61 2.83 6.64 -14.99
C ARG A 61 1.88 7.41 -15.92
N ARG A 62 0.56 7.32 -15.66
CA ARG A 62 -0.48 7.97 -16.48
C ARG A 62 -0.70 9.42 -16.05
N ARG A 63 -0.63 10.36 -16.99
CA ARG A 63 -1.02 11.76 -16.76
C ARG A 63 -2.55 11.82 -16.62
N ARG A 64 -3.06 12.37 -15.51
CA ARG A 64 -4.45 12.84 -15.44
C ARG A 64 -4.49 14.24 -16.09
N LYS A 65 -5.44 14.46 -17.01
CA LYS A 65 -5.54 15.70 -17.80
C LYS A 65 -5.60 16.91 -16.83
N GLY A 66 -4.66 17.84 -16.94
CA GLY A 66 -4.68 19.12 -16.23
C GLY A 66 -4.13 19.15 -14.79
N LYS A 67 -3.59 18.07 -14.21
CA LYS A 67 -3.01 18.11 -12.84
C LYS A 67 -1.53 17.68 -12.82
N PRO A 68 -0.64 18.41 -12.10
CA PRO A 68 0.75 18.00 -11.92
C PRO A 68 0.85 16.59 -11.31
N ARG A 69 1.85 15.82 -11.74
CA ARG A 69 2.15 14.49 -11.19
C ARG A 69 2.86 14.66 -9.85
N THR A 70 2.12 14.54 -8.75
CA THR A 70 2.72 14.44 -7.41
C THR A 70 3.25 13.03 -7.20
N SER A 71 4.42 12.93 -6.57
CA SER A 71 4.93 11.64 -6.08
C SER A 71 4.02 11.14 -4.97
N ARG A 72 3.85 9.82 -4.87
CA ARG A 72 3.10 9.16 -3.80
C ARG A 72 3.86 7.92 -3.31
N PRO A 73 3.70 7.53 -2.05
CA PRO A 73 4.28 6.28 -1.54
C PRO A 73 3.59 5.09 -2.19
N VAL A 74 4.37 4.16 -2.74
CA VAL A 74 3.90 2.93 -3.39
C VAL A 74 4.70 1.77 -2.85
N VAL A 75 4.02 0.67 -2.54
CA VAL A 75 4.65 -0.60 -2.16
C VAL A 75 5.42 -1.14 -3.36
N GLU A 76 6.70 -1.42 -3.12
CA GLU A 76 7.58 -2.02 -4.11
C GLU A 76 7.75 -3.52 -3.92
N SER A 77 7.77 -3.99 -2.67
CA SER A 77 7.89 -5.40 -2.35
C SER A 77 7.26 -5.71 -0.99
N PHE A 78 6.84 -6.96 -0.81
CA PHE A 78 6.47 -7.53 0.48
C PHE A 78 7.71 -8.18 1.09
N VAL A 79 7.97 -7.86 2.35
CA VAL A 79 9.02 -8.47 3.17
C VAL A 79 8.44 -9.61 4.00
N ALA A 80 7.24 -9.41 4.54
CA ALA A 80 6.50 -10.42 5.29
C ALA A 80 4.99 -10.22 5.10
N ILE A 81 4.25 -11.33 5.09
CA ILE A 81 2.79 -11.36 5.02
C ILE A 81 2.30 -12.26 6.14
N GLU A 82 1.36 -11.79 6.96
CA GLU A 82 0.75 -12.59 8.02
C GLU A 82 0.22 -13.92 7.46
N GLY A 83 0.65 -15.03 8.11
CA GLY A 83 0.22 -16.37 7.75
C GLY A 83 0.89 -16.95 6.50
N MET A 84 1.96 -16.34 5.99
CA MET A 84 2.80 -16.88 4.92
C MET A 84 4.26 -16.89 5.36
N ASP A 85 4.80 -18.09 5.61
CA ASP A 85 6.23 -18.37 5.83
C ASP A 85 6.93 -18.78 4.52
#